data_AF-A0A9E0IU62-F1
#
_entry.id   AF-A0A9E0IU62-F1
#
_cell.length_a   1.000
_cell.length_b   1.000
_cell.length_c   1.000
_cell.angle_alpha   90.00
_cell.angle_beta   90.00
_cell.angle_gamma   90.00
#
_symmetry.space_group_name_H-M   'P 1'
#
loop_
_entity.id
_entity.type
_entity.pdbx_description
1 polymer ?
#
loop_
_entity_poly.entity_id
_entity_poly.type
_entity_poly.pdbx_seq_one_letter_code
_entity_poly.pdbx_strand_id
1 'polypeptide(L)'
;MRSVTSWVLIAAASAGLAACASATAGSGDDDGADAAGRADARAGVDGPVGTGGDVDAATPRPDAAPSNPDAAPMTVNGAIRLVLTEVSLGPTGGEFVEIANPTASAVMLDRYYLSDVPTYFRIPASTQTVDSADFVARFPAGSSIPARGVITIALDTAASFTTAAGVAPTFSIAGGTMPLVASSGTPSLTNAGEMVALFYWDGSSDRVVDVDVMVVGVPTAANDIVNKSLIAIDGPDADGTASPYLSEATSMPLQTAAPGNGLSTKRLLPETGHEPQGGGSNGVGGDDETAETTTTTWDATFTAPTPGVVPAALMP
;
A
#
# COMPACT_ATOMS: atom_id res chain seq x y z
N MET A 1 61.68 25.94 -6.96
CA MET A 1 60.86 27.14 -7.23
C MET A 1 59.41 26.69 -7.26
N ARG A 2 58.62 27.15 -6.28
CA ARG A 2 57.20 26.86 -6.09
C ARG A 2 56.38 27.83 -6.94
N SER A 3 55.32 27.37 -7.62
CA SER A 3 54.16 28.17 -8.03
C SER A 3 53.18 27.29 -8.81
N VAL A 4 51.85 27.36 -8.75
CA VAL A 4 50.85 27.91 -7.83
C VAL A 4 49.55 27.15 -8.18
N THR A 5 48.75 26.87 -7.16
CA THR A 5 47.41 26.28 -7.14
C THR A 5 46.36 27.16 -7.86
N SER A 6 45.35 26.57 -8.51
CA SER A 6 44.08 27.26 -8.78
C SER A 6 42.91 26.31 -8.57
N TRP A 7 42.13 26.62 -7.54
CA TRP A 7 40.81 26.08 -7.25
C TRP A 7 39.77 27.02 -7.86
N VAL A 8 38.79 26.48 -8.57
CA VAL A 8 37.59 27.22 -8.99
C VAL A 8 36.48 26.86 -8.00
N LEU A 9 36.13 27.81 -7.13
CA LEU A 9 34.85 27.83 -6.44
C LEU A 9 33.81 28.47 -7.38
N ILE A 10 32.68 27.81 -7.60
CA ILE A 10 31.47 28.47 -8.10
C ILE A 10 30.47 28.50 -6.95
N ALA A 11 30.28 29.69 -6.39
CA ALA A 11 29.17 30.03 -5.53
C ALA A 11 28.14 30.79 -6.38
N ALA A 12 26.88 30.38 -6.33
CA ALA A 12 25.76 31.14 -6.87
C ALA A 12 24.66 31.24 -5.79
N ALA A 13 24.70 32.32 -5.02
CA ALA A 13 23.52 32.99 -4.47
C ALA A 13 23.06 33.99 -5.55
N SER A 14 21.82 34.43 -5.77
CA SER A 14 20.62 34.61 -4.95
C SER A 14 19.61 35.33 -5.88
N ALA A 15 18.30 35.19 -5.67
CA ALA A 15 17.33 36.30 -5.59
C ALA A 15 15.89 35.78 -5.67
N GLY A 16 15.09 36.09 -4.65
CA GLY A 16 13.65 35.93 -4.69
C GLY A 16 12.96 37.12 -5.35
N LEU A 17 11.69 36.92 -5.71
CA LEU A 17 10.73 38.01 -5.83
C LEU A 17 9.36 37.52 -5.31
N ALA A 18 8.94 38.15 -4.21
CA ALA A 18 7.56 38.17 -3.77
C ALA A 18 6.79 39.21 -4.60
N ALA A 19 5.57 38.89 -5.00
CA ALA A 19 4.61 39.86 -5.51
C ALA A 19 3.28 39.70 -4.76
N CYS A 20 2.99 40.72 -3.96
CA CYS A 20 1.69 41.01 -3.39
C CYS A 20 0.97 41.96 -4.35
N ALA A 21 -0.31 41.73 -4.63
CA ALA A 21 -1.19 42.76 -5.17
C ALA A 21 -2.60 42.58 -4.61
N SER A 22 -3.05 43.62 -3.89
CA SER A 22 -4.39 43.83 -3.35
C SER A 22 -5.05 45.03 -4.03
N ALA A 23 -6.35 45.21 -3.76
CA ALA A 23 -7.23 46.35 -4.03
C ALA A 23 -8.00 46.33 -5.38
N THR A 24 -9.29 46.69 -5.50
CA THR A 24 -10.32 47.22 -4.58
C THR A 24 -11.67 47.26 -5.32
N ALA A 25 -12.76 47.02 -4.56
CA ALA A 25 -14.07 47.72 -4.51
C ALA A 25 -14.88 48.08 -5.78
N GLY A 26 -16.17 47.69 -5.75
CA GLY A 26 -17.27 48.30 -6.49
C GLY A 26 -18.60 47.99 -5.79
N SER A 27 -19.26 49.03 -5.28
CA SER A 27 -20.51 49.06 -4.51
C SER A 27 -21.76 48.95 -5.39
N GLY A 28 -22.88 48.52 -4.81
CA GLY A 28 -24.22 48.68 -5.36
C GLY A 28 -25.28 48.19 -4.38
N ASP A 29 -25.73 49.09 -3.50
CA ASP A 29 -26.96 48.98 -2.72
C ASP A 29 -28.17 49.06 -3.67
N ASP A 30 -29.26 48.34 -3.34
CA ASP A 30 -30.62 48.82 -3.61
C ASP A 30 -31.60 48.16 -2.62
N ASP A 31 -32.34 49.05 -1.97
CA ASP A 31 -33.32 48.90 -0.91
C ASP A 31 -34.59 48.10 -1.29
N GLY A 32 -35.33 47.58 -0.30
CA GLY A 32 -36.71 47.17 -0.57
C GLY A 32 -37.49 46.38 0.50
N ALA A 33 -37.60 46.95 1.70
CA ALA A 33 -38.72 46.87 2.67
C ALA A 33 -39.71 45.67 2.72
N ASP A 34 -39.80 45.12 3.94
CA ASP A 34 -41.00 44.97 4.79
C ASP A 34 -42.34 44.50 4.20
N ALA A 35 -42.83 43.35 4.70
CA ALA A 35 -44.22 43.22 5.16
C ALA A 35 -44.41 42.00 6.08
N ALA A 36 -44.62 42.29 7.37
CA ALA A 36 -45.24 41.37 8.31
C ALA A 36 -46.76 41.30 8.06
N GLY A 37 -47.38 40.13 8.30
CA GLY A 37 -48.85 40.00 8.29
C GLY A 37 -49.31 38.67 8.86
N ARG A 38 -49.88 38.72 10.06
CA ARG A 38 -50.47 37.59 10.81
C ARG A 38 -51.92 37.29 10.39
N ALA A 39 -52.37 36.10 10.80
CA ALA A 39 -53.68 35.78 11.40
C ALA A 39 -54.75 35.05 10.57
N ASP A 40 -55.10 33.86 11.10
CA ASP A 40 -56.43 33.30 11.41
C ASP A 40 -57.63 33.44 10.45
N ALA A 41 -58.24 32.29 10.13
CA ALA A 41 -59.65 31.94 10.38
C ALA A 41 -59.95 30.52 9.82
N ARG A 42 -60.30 29.54 10.67
CA ARG A 42 -61.66 28.95 10.91
C ARG A 42 -62.29 28.21 9.71
N ALA A 43 -63.10 27.14 9.82
CA ALA A 43 -63.58 26.25 10.88
C ALA A 43 -64.52 25.20 10.23
N GLY A 44 -64.80 24.09 10.95
CA GLY A 44 -65.95 23.17 10.73
C GLY A 44 -65.59 21.89 9.96
N VAL A 45 -65.95 20.67 10.38
CA VAL A 45 -67.23 20.24 10.97
C VAL A 45 -67.05 18.93 11.81
N ASP A 46 -67.82 18.84 12.90
CA ASP A 46 -68.05 17.72 13.85
C ASP A 46 -68.47 16.40 13.15
N GLY A 47 -67.97 15.20 13.52
CA GLY A 47 -68.31 14.36 14.70
C GLY A 47 -68.70 12.93 14.21
N PRO A 48 -68.95 11.88 15.06
CA PRO A 48 -68.76 11.74 16.50
C PRO A 48 -67.88 10.53 16.92
N VAL A 49 -67.67 10.47 18.23
CA VAL A 49 -66.92 9.50 19.04
C VAL A 49 -67.61 8.11 19.07
N GLY A 50 -66.81 7.05 18.91
CA GLY A 50 -67.15 5.67 19.24
C GLY A 50 -66.08 5.07 20.16
N THR A 51 -66.50 4.69 21.36
CA THR A 51 -65.70 4.12 22.46
C THR A 51 -65.58 2.60 22.37
N GLY A 52 -64.40 2.07 22.66
CA GLY A 52 -64.09 0.64 22.81
C GLY A 52 -62.71 0.39 22.21
N GLY A 53 -61.63 0.28 22.96
CA GLY A 53 -61.44 -0.72 24.00
C GLY A 53 -60.97 -1.99 23.31
N ASP A 54 -59.65 -2.07 23.04
CA ASP A 54 -58.83 -3.29 23.07
C ASP A 54 -57.38 -2.89 22.74
N VAL A 55 -56.59 -2.77 23.81
CA VAL A 55 -55.13 -2.70 23.78
C VAL A 55 -54.60 -4.10 23.51
N ASP A 56 -54.63 -4.51 22.24
CA ASP A 56 -53.85 -5.68 21.83
C ASP A 56 -52.40 -5.23 21.65
N ALA A 57 -51.60 -5.55 22.66
CA ALA A 57 -50.17 -5.36 22.69
C ALA A 57 -49.57 -6.08 21.47
N ALA A 58 -49.24 -5.29 20.44
CA ALA A 58 -48.28 -5.73 19.43
C ALA A 58 -46.99 -6.08 20.19
N THR A 59 -46.75 -7.37 20.35
CA THR A 59 -45.47 -7.91 20.80
C THR A 59 -44.38 -7.19 20.00
N PRO A 60 -43.36 -6.59 20.64
CA PRO A 60 -42.23 -6.05 19.90
C PRO A 60 -41.68 -7.19 19.06
N ARG A 61 -41.80 -7.05 17.74
CA ARG A 61 -41.04 -7.86 16.80
C ARG A 61 -39.59 -7.65 17.25
N PRO A 62 -38.82 -8.70 17.59
CA PRO A 62 -37.41 -8.51 17.84
C PRO A 62 -36.87 -7.87 16.57
N ASP A 63 -36.34 -6.66 16.69
CA ASP A 63 -35.58 -6.05 15.60
C ASP A 63 -34.53 -7.08 15.23
N ALA A 64 -34.72 -7.70 14.06
CA ALA A 64 -33.73 -8.58 13.49
C ALA A 64 -32.52 -7.69 13.28
N ALA A 65 -31.51 -7.84 14.15
CA ALA A 65 -30.22 -7.22 13.97
C ALA A 65 -29.79 -7.46 12.52
N PRO A 66 -29.30 -6.45 11.79
CA PRO A 66 -28.60 -6.72 10.56
C PRO A 66 -27.22 -7.25 10.96
N SER A 67 -27.15 -8.49 11.46
CA SER A 67 -25.89 -9.23 11.48
C SER A 67 -25.66 -9.72 10.05
N ASN A 68 -25.25 -8.82 9.16
CA ASN A 68 -24.46 -9.29 8.04
C ASN A 68 -23.17 -9.82 8.68
N PRO A 69 -22.87 -11.12 8.61
CA PRO A 69 -21.64 -11.63 9.17
C PRO A 69 -20.45 -10.95 8.46
N ASP A 70 -19.45 -10.55 9.24
CA ASP A 70 -18.06 -10.28 8.85
C ASP A 70 -17.74 -10.86 7.47
N ALA A 71 -17.24 -10.01 6.59
CA ALA A 71 -16.79 -10.42 5.26
C ALA A 71 -15.80 -11.58 5.43
N ALA A 72 -16.29 -12.80 5.13
CA ALA A 72 -15.58 -14.04 5.43
C ALA A 72 -14.08 -13.93 5.16
N PRO A 73 -13.23 -14.38 6.11
CA PRO A 73 -11.82 -14.09 6.06
C PRO A 73 -11.21 -14.49 4.71
N MET A 74 -10.52 -13.54 4.09
CA MET A 74 -9.85 -13.76 2.81
C MET A 74 -8.98 -15.01 2.89
N THR A 75 -9.22 -15.93 1.96
CA THR A 75 -8.29 -17.03 1.72
C THR A 75 -7.79 -16.90 0.29
N VAL A 76 -6.55 -16.45 0.12
CA VAL A 76 -5.85 -16.58 -1.16
C VAL A 76 -5.42 -18.03 -1.29
N ASN A 77 -5.78 -18.67 -2.40
CA ASN A 77 -5.39 -20.05 -2.68
C ASN A 77 -3.86 -20.17 -2.64
N GLY A 78 -3.33 -21.05 -1.78
CA GLY A 78 -1.88 -21.29 -1.66
C GLY A 78 -1.18 -21.71 -2.96
N ALA A 79 -1.92 -22.11 -3.99
CA ALA A 79 -1.40 -22.37 -5.33
C ALA A 79 -1.14 -21.09 -6.16
N ILE A 80 -1.58 -19.92 -5.70
CA ILE A 80 -1.41 -18.62 -6.34
C ILE A 80 -0.49 -17.77 -5.45
N ARG A 81 0.81 -17.80 -5.74
CA ARG A 81 1.82 -16.99 -5.04
C ARG A 81 2.61 -16.18 -6.05
N LEU A 82 2.70 -14.89 -5.82
CA LEU A 82 3.68 -14.02 -6.47
C LEU A 82 4.85 -13.86 -5.51
N VAL A 83 6.03 -13.56 -6.02
CA VAL A 83 7.24 -13.44 -5.20
C VAL A 83 8.01 -12.21 -5.60
N LEU A 84 8.58 -11.50 -4.62
CA LEU A 84 9.63 -10.50 -4.83
C LEU A 84 10.87 -11.22 -5.38
N THR A 85 11.56 -10.68 -6.38
CA THR A 85 12.72 -11.35 -6.98
C THR A 85 13.97 -10.50 -7.02
N GLU A 86 13.83 -9.18 -7.09
CA GLU A 86 14.95 -8.26 -7.13
C GLU A 86 14.54 -6.90 -6.58
N VAL A 87 15.41 -6.29 -5.79
CA VAL A 87 15.24 -4.90 -5.32
C VAL A 87 16.53 -4.12 -5.50
N SER A 88 16.41 -2.94 -6.11
CA SER A 88 17.49 -1.98 -6.31
C SER A 88 17.18 -0.71 -5.53
N LEU A 89 18.10 -0.30 -4.66
CA LEU A 89 18.00 0.89 -3.81
C LEU A 89 18.75 2.10 -4.41
N GLY A 90 19.23 1.98 -5.64
CA GLY A 90 19.91 3.07 -6.33
C GLY A 90 20.73 2.66 -7.56
N PRO A 91 21.19 3.63 -8.38
CA PRO A 91 21.08 5.08 -8.17
C PRO A 91 19.65 5.59 -8.31
N THR A 92 19.42 6.84 -7.91
CA THR A 92 18.16 7.55 -8.22
C THR A 92 17.80 7.38 -9.69
N GLY A 93 16.54 7.08 -9.95
CA GLY A 93 16.04 6.73 -11.28
C GLY A 93 16.18 5.23 -11.61
N GLY A 94 17.13 4.52 -11.02
CA GLY A 94 17.32 3.06 -11.15
C GLY A 94 16.78 2.24 -9.98
N GLU A 95 16.02 2.86 -9.08
CA GLU A 95 15.33 2.17 -7.98
C GLU A 95 14.10 1.42 -8.50
N PHE A 96 13.97 0.15 -8.11
CA PHE A 96 12.83 -0.68 -8.48
C PHE A 96 12.64 -1.86 -7.54
N VAL A 97 11.42 -2.40 -7.58
CA VAL A 97 11.04 -3.71 -7.07
C VAL A 97 10.64 -4.58 -8.25
N GLU A 98 11.08 -5.83 -8.25
CA GLU A 98 10.67 -6.85 -9.22
C GLU A 98 9.84 -7.93 -8.54
N ILE A 99 8.78 -8.36 -9.23
CA ILE A 99 7.98 -9.50 -8.83
C ILE A 99 7.91 -10.52 -9.96
N ALA A 100 7.71 -11.78 -9.58
CA ALA A 100 7.54 -12.88 -10.51
C ALA A 100 6.31 -13.73 -10.18
N ASN A 101 5.78 -14.37 -11.22
CA ASN A 101 4.73 -15.37 -11.11
C ASN A 101 5.32 -16.77 -11.32
N PRO A 102 5.67 -17.49 -10.25
CA PRO A 102 6.17 -18.87 -10.31
C PRO A 102 5.06 -19.90 -10.57
N THR A 103 3.86 -19.52 -11.00
CA THR A 103 2.77 -20.46 -11.28
C THR A 103 2.64 -20.73 -12.78
N ALA A 104 1.93 -21.82 -13.11
CA ALA A 104 1.61 -22.19 -14.50
C ALA A 104 0.39 -21.44 -15.07
N SER A 105 -0.18 -20.52 -14.31
CA SER A 105 -1.38 -19.75 -14.70
C SER A 105 -1.10 -18.25 -14.59
N ALA A 106 -1.80 -17.44 -15.39
CA ALA A 106 -1.75 -15.99 -15.22
C ALA A 106 -2.41 -15.59 -13.89
N VAL A 107 -1.90 -14.53 -13.26
CA VAL A 107 -2.44 -13.96 -12.02
C VAL A 107 -2.93 -12.54 -12.30
N MET A 108 -4.19 -12.26 -11.97
CA MET A 108 -4.76 -10.92 -12.03
C MET A 108 -4.25 -10.08 -10.86
N LEU A 109 -3.84 -8.85 -11.13
CA LEU A 109 -3.17 -7.99 -10.14
C LEU A 109 -4.10 -6.95 -9.51
N ASP A 110 -5.37 -6.87 -9.92
CA ASP A 110 -6.33 -5.82 -9.52
C ASP A 110 -6.44 -5.58 -8.01
N ARG A 111 -6.07 -6.58 -7.21
CA ARG A 111 -6.22 -6.60 -5.75
C ARG A 111 -4.87 -6.77 -5.03
N TYR A 112 -3.78 -6.61 -5.76
CA TYR A 112 -2.43 -6.60 -5.22
C TYR A 112 -1.95 -5.17 -5.03
N TYR A 113 -1.12 -5.01 -4.01
CA TYR A 113 -0.56 -3.75 -3.57
C TYR A 113 0.91 -3.94 -3.24
N LEU A 114 1.68 -2.87 -3.37
CA LEU A 114 3.09 -2.81 -2.99
C LEU A 114 3.28 -1.64 -2.04
N SER A 115 4.03 -1.85 -0.96
CA SER A 115 4.30 -0.79 0.01
C SER A 115 5.63 -1.00 0.70
N ASP A 116 6.23 0.09 1.15
CA ASP A 116 7.33 0.12 2.10
C ASP A 116 6.91 0.64 3.50
N VAL A 117 5.62 0.93 3.69
CA VAL A 117 5.07 1.45 4.95
C VAL A 117 4.91 0.30 5.95
N PRO A 118 5.55 0.33 7.14
CA PRO A 118 5.47 -0.77 8.10
C PRO A 118 4.05 -1.06 8.62
N THR A 119 3.12 -0.12 8.44
CA THR A 119 1.73 -0.21 8.85
C THR A 119 0.76 -0.46 7.69
N TYR A 120 1.22 -0.91 6.52
CA TYR A 120 0.40 -1.20 5.32
C TYR A 120 -0.87 -2.02 5.63
N PHE A 121 -0.80 -2.93 6.59
CA PHE A 121 -1.91 -3.79 7.02
C PHE A 121 -3.10 -3.04 7.65
N ARG A 122 -2.98 -1.72 7.87
CA ARG A 122 -4.05 -0.84 8.41
C ARG A 122 -4.93 -0.18 7.34
N ILE A 123 -4.62 -0.36 6.06
CA ILE A 123 -5.41 0.16 4.94
C ILE A 123 -6.92 -0.13 5.06
N PRO A 124 -7.38 -1.28 5.57
CA PRO A 124 -8.81 -1.54 5.66
C PRO A 124 -9.57 -0.57 6.58
N ALA A 125 -8.97 -0.10 7.67
CA ALA A 125 -9.68 0.70 8.69
C ALA A 125 -9.55 2.22 8.55
N SER A 126 -8.56 2.72 7.80
CA SER A 126 -8.25 4.16 7.84
C SER A 126 -7.44 4.65 6.67
N THR A 127 -7.46 5.97 6.48
CA THR A 127 -6.45 6.64 5.66
C THR A 127 -5.06 6.37 6.23
N GLN A 128 -4.20 5.77 5.43
CA GLN A 128 -2.84 5.47 5.81
C GLN A 128 -2.07 6.76 6.11
N THR A 129 -1.44 6.83 7.29
CA THR A 129 -0.40 7.84 7.56
C THR A 129 0.91 7.30 7.02
N VAL A 130 1.59 8.10 6.21
CA VAL A 130 2.76 7.69 5.42
C VAL A 130 3.86 8.71 5.63
N ASP A 131 5.06 8.24 5.97
CA ASP A 131 6.23 9.10 6.14
C ASP A 131 6.75 9.59 4.77
N SER A 132 7.63 10.59 4.79
CA SER A 132 8.17 11.14 3.54
C SER A 132 8.99 10.09 2.79
N ALA A 133 8.70 9.93 1.51
CA ALA A 133 9.22 8.93 0.57
C ALA A 133 8.60 7.53 0.66
N ASP A 134 7.87 7.22 1.72
CA ASP A 134 7.14 5.97 1.81
C ASP A 134 5.88 6.02 0.90
N PHE A 135 5.40 4.84 0.54
CA PHE A 135 4.26 4.67 -0.34
C PHE A 135 3.43 3.42 -0.04
N VAL A 136 2.16 3.51 -0.43
CA VAL A 136 1.29 2.38 -0.73
C VAL A 136 0.83 2.58 -2.17
N ALA A 137 1.13 1.64 -3.04
CA ALA A 137 0.73 1.64 -4.44
C ALA A 137 -0.15 0.42 -4.73
N ARG A 138 -1.10 0.57 -5.65
CA ARG A 138 -1.97 -0.52 -6.11
C ARG A 138 -1.67 -0.83 -7.57
N PHE A 139 -1.62 -2.12 -7.91
CA PHE A 139 -1.52 -2.50 -9.32
C PHE A 139 -2.77 -2.04 -10.11
N PRO A 140 -2.63 -1.58 -11.36
CA PRO A 140 -3.76 -1.08 -12.14
C PRO A 140 -4.85 -2.13 -12.36
N ALA A 141 -6.11 -1.68 -12.36
CA ALA A 141 -7.23 -2.55 -12.70
C ALA A 141 -7.11 -3.10 -14.13
N GLY A 142 -7.44 -4.37 -14.30
CA GLY A 142 -7.30 -5.12 -15.55
C GLY A 142 -5.88 -5.62 -15.84
N SER A 143 -4.91 -5.39 -14.94
CA SER A 143 -3.54 -5.86 -15.15
C SER A 143 -3.37 -7.30 -14.69
N SER A 144 -2.44 -8.01 -15.33
CA SER A 144 -2.12 -9.39 -15.02
C SER A 144 -0.65 -9.69 -15.26
N ILE A 145 -0.09 -10.58 -14.46
CA ILE A 145 1.21 -11.19 -14.72
C ILE A 145 1.00 -12.56 -15.39
N PRO A 146 1.57 -12.83 -16.58
CA PRO A 146 1.46 -14.12 -17.23
C PRO A 146 2.01 -15.26 -16.36
N ALA A 147 1.63 -16.50 -16.68
CA ALA A 147 2.30 -17.68 -16.15
C ALA A 147 3.81 -17.59 -16.41
N ARG A 148 4.65 -17.86 -15.41
CA ARG A 148 6.11 -17.69 -15.51
C ARG A 148 6.57 -16.28 -15.90
N GLY A 149 5.70 -15.28 -15.69
CA GLY A 149 5.97 -13.89 -16.00
C GLY A 149 6.77 -13.18 -14.91
N VAL A 150 7.31 -12.02 -15.29
CA VAL A 150 8.04 -11.09 -14.43
C VAL A 150 7.54 -9.67 -14.69
N ILE A 151 7.49 -8.86 -13.64
CA ILE A 151 7.08 -7.46 -13.69
C ILE A 151 8.09 -6.63 -12.91
N THR A 152 8.53 -5.54 -13.52
CA THR A 152 9.39 -4.54 -12.90
C THR A 152 8.58 -3.28 -12.57
N ILE A 153 8.69 -2.83 -11.33
CA ILE A 153 8.02 -1.65 -10.80
C ILE A 153 9.08 -0.60 -10.47
N ALA A 154 9.23 0.40 -11.33
CA ALA A 154 10.12 1.54 -11.08
C ALA A 154 9.47 2.54 -10.12
N LEU A 155 10.27 3.11 -9.21
CA LEU A 155 9.80 4.12 -8.26
C LEU A 155 9.77 5.52 -8.91
N ASP A 156 10.77 5.82 -9.75
CA ASP A 156 10.82 7.02 -10.59
C ASP A 156 10.02 6.83 -11.91
N THR A 157 10.00 7.84 -12.77
CA THR A 157 9.38 7.82 -14.09
C THR A 157 10.01 6.73 -14.97
N ALA A 158 9.21 6.17 -15.88
CA ALA A 158 9.68 5.16 -16.82
C ALA A 158 10.88 5.64 -17.69
N ALA A 159 10.97 6.94 -17.99
CA ALA A 159 12.08 7.52 -18.74
C ALA A 159 13.38 7.58 -17.93
N SER A 160 13.31 8.01 -16.66
CA SER A 160 14.45 7.96 -15.73
C SER A 160 14.96 6.54 -15.57
N PHE A 161 14.04 5.59 -15.35
CA PHE A 161 14.36 4.17 -15.23
C PHE A 161 15.00 3.60 -16.47
N THR A 162 14.42 3.84 -17.65
CA THR A 162 15.00 3.36 -18.91
C THR A 162 16.41 3.90 -19.14
N THR A 163 16.67 5.14 -18.71
CA THR A 163 18.01 5.75 -18.80
C THR A 163 19.01 5.07 -17.86
N ALA A 164 18.60 4.71 -16.65
CA ALA A 164 19.45 4.09 -15.64
C ALA A 164 19.66 2.57 -15.88
N ALA A 165 18.58 1.85 -16.17
CA ALA A 165 18.55 0.39 -16.27
C ALA A 165 18.71 -0.13 -17.71
N GLY A 166 18.57 0.71 -18.73
CA GLY A 166 18.64 0.32 -20.14
C GLY A 166 17.41 -0.44 -20.66
N VAL A 167 16.39 -0.65 -19.83
CA VAL A 167 15.13 -1.29 -20.18
C VAL A 167 13.95 -0.50 -19.60
N ALA A 168 12.80 -0.52 -20.27
CA ALA A 168 11.59 0.10 -19.76
C ALA A 168 10.99 -0.75 -18.61
N PRO A 169 10.44 -0.12 -17.56
CA PRO A 169 9.76 -0.87 -16.53
C PRO A 169 8.36 -1.29 -17.00
N THR A 170 7.77 -2.29 -16.36
CA THR A 170 6.36 -2.65 -16.61
C THR A 170 5.43 -1.60 -16.02
N PHE A 171 5.70 -1.19 -14.78
CA PHE A 171 5.00 -0.12 -14.10
C PHE A 171 5.97 0.90 -13.51
N SER A 172 5.47 2.11 -13.29
CA SER A 172 6.21 3.25 -12.75
C SER A 172 5.31 4.02 -11.82
N ILE A 173 5.76 4.23 -10.59
CA ILE A 173 5.01 4.95 -9.55
C ILE A 173 5.01 6.44 -9.87
N ALA A 174 6.19 7.08 -9.98
CA ALA A 174 6.24 8.50 -10.35
C ALA A 174 5.79 8.79 -11.79
N GLY A 175 5.81 7.77 -12.66
CA GLY A 175 5.22 7.83 -14.01
C GLY A 175 3.70 7.64 -14.03
N GLY A 176 3.08 7.30 -12.89
CA GLY A 176 1.63 7.17 -12.74
C GLY A 176 1.02 5.93 -13.38
N THR A 177 1.81 4.99 -13.88
CA THR A 177 1.28 3.73 -14.41
C THR A 177 0.99 2.71 -13.31
N MET A 178 1.51 2.90 -12.10
CA MET A 178 1.04 2.25 -10.87
C MET A 178 0.47 3.32 -9.92
N PRO A 179 -0.86 3.39 -9.75
CA PRO A 179 -1.46 4.42 -8.91
C PRO A 179 -1.06 4.32 -7.44
N LEU A 180 -0.77 5.48 -6.85
CA LEU A 180 -0.58 5.63 -5.41
C LEU A 180 -1.94 5.62 -4.69
N VAL A 181 -2.03 4.82 -3.64
CA VAL A 181 -3.14 4.79 -2.69
C VAL A 181 -2.87 5.77 -1.55
N ALA A 182 -1.63 5.79 -1.07
CA ALA A 182 -1.13 6.72 -0.08
C ALA A 182 0.37 6.96 -0.30
N SER A 183 0.83 8.18 -0.07
CA SER A 183 2.23 8.55 -0.19
C SER A 183 2.46 9.92 0.44
N SER A 184 3.67 10.19 0.88
CA SER A 184 4.10 11.55 1.21
C SER A 184 5.42 11.85 0.49
N GLY A 185 5.49 12.98 -0.22
CA GLY A 185 6.67 13.29 -1.03
C GLY A 185 6.83 12.38 -2.26
N THR A 186 8.08 12.23 -2.73
CA THR A 186 8.42 11.38 -3.88
C THR A 186 8.80 9.99 -3.38
N PRO A 187 8.11 8.92 -3.84
CA PRO A 187 8.45 7.55 -3.48
C PRO A 187 9.90 7.19 -3.79
N SER A 188 10.62 6.63 -2.82
CA SER A 188 11.99 6.14 -2.97
C SER A 188 12.32 5.12 -1.91
N LEU A 189 13.27 4.23 -2.18
CA LEU A 189 13.77 3.27 -1.21
C LEU A 189 15.09 3.76 -0.60
N THR A 190 15.36 3.40 0.65
CA THR A 190 16.56 3.82 1.38
C THR A 190 17.57 2.69 1.56
N ASN A 191 18.86 3.04 1.39
CA ASN A 191 19.97 2.16 1.77
C ASN A 191 20.05 1.90 3.28
N ALA A 192 19.38 2.72 4.10
CA ALA A 192 19.23 2.51 5.55
C ALA A 192 18.18 1.43 5.91
N GLY A 193 17.71 0.72 4.87
CA GLY A 193 16.79 -0.39 4.91
C GLY A 193 15.35 -0.08 5.28
N GLU A 194 14.45 -0.84 4.68
CA GLU A 194 13.01 -0.79 4.92
C GLU A 194 12.35 -2.12 4.55
N MET A 195 11.15 -2.31 5.06
CA MET A 195 10.25 -3.36 4.59
C MET A 195 9.84 -3.06 3.16
N VAL A 196 9.71 -4.09 2.34
CA VAL A 196 8.91 -4.09 1.12
C VAL A 196 7.89 -5.20 1.24
N ALA A 197 6.61 -4.85 1.23
CA ALA A 197 5.50 -5.78 1.32
C ALA A 197 4.71 -5.81 0.01
N LEU A 198 4.65 -7.00 -0.60
CA LEU A 198 3.63 -7.34 -1.59
C LEU A 198 2.46 -7.95 -0.83
N PHE A 199 1.27 -7.38 -0.97
CA PHE A 199 0.10 -7.85 -0.24
C PHE A 199 -1.17 -7.80 -1.09
N TYR A 200 -2.16 -8.59 -0.68
CA TYR A 200 -3.46 -8.69 -1.31
C TYR A 200 -4.54 -8.11 -0.40
N TRP A 201 -5.43 -7.31 -0.99
CA TRP A 201 -6.64 -6.83 -0.32
C TRP A 201 -7.79 -6.67 -1.32
N ASP A 202 -8.98 -7.13 -0.94
CA ASP A 202 -10.14 -7.16 -1.84
C ASP A 202 -10.96 -5.87 -1.85
N GLY A 203 -10.64 -4.93 -0.95
CA GLY A 203 -11.35 -3.68 -0.77
C GLY A 203 -12.54 -3.76 0.20
N SER A 204 -12.80 -4.92 0.81
CA SER A 204 -13.91 -5.15 1.73
C SER A 204 -13.54 -5.83 3.04
N SER A 205 -12.64 -6.83 3.08
CA SER A 205 -12.35 -7.50 4.36
C SER A 205 -11.50 -6.64 5.30
N ASP A 206 -11.62 -6.93 6.58
CA ASP A 206 -10.84 -6.35 7.68
C ASP A 206 -9.32 -6.56 7.59
N ARG A 207 -8.90 -7.65 6.94
CA ARG A 207 -7.50 -8.09 6.92
C ARG A 207 -6.95 -8.08 5.51
N VAL A 208 -5.67 -7.77 5.41
CA VAL A 208 -4.87 -8.03 4.21
C VAL A 208 -4.22 -9.41 4.31
N VAL A 209 -3.86 -9.99 3.17
CA VAL A 209 -3.06 -11.21 3.09
C VAL A 209 -1.66 -10.83 2.62
N ASP A 210 -0.64 -11.28 3.35
CA ASP A 210 0.74 -11.05 2.94
C ASP A 210 1.08 -12.02 1.82
N VAL A 211 1.68 -11.53 0.74
CA VAL A 211 1.99 -12.34 -0.43
C VAL A 211 3.48 -12.67 -0.48
N ASP A 212 4.31 -11.69 -0.14
CA ASP A 212 5.75 -11.80 0.06
C ASP A 212 6.20 -10.52 0.79
N VAL A 213 7.13 -10.66 1.74
CA VAL A 213 7.70 -9.54 2.48
C VAL A 213 9.21 -9.70 2.52
N MET A 214 9.94 -8.61 2.30
CA MET A 214 11.39 -8.59 2.46
C MET A 214 11.81 -7.32 3.20
N VAL A 215 12.78 -7.45 4.09
CA VAL A 215 13.51 -6.31 4.62
C VAL A 215 14.72 -6.07 3.72
N VAL A 216 14.66 -5.02 2.90
CA VAL A 216 15.76 -4.67 1.99
C VAL A 216 16.69 -3.67 2.65
N GLY A 217 17.98 -3.73 2.33
CA GLY A 217 18.98 -2.87 2.98
C GLY A 217 19.32 -3.31 4.40
N VAL A 218 19.77 -2.37 5.24
CA VAL A 218 20.09 -2.65 6.66
C VAL A 218 19.19 -1.79 7.53
N PRO A 219 17.97 -2.25 7.87
CA PRO A 219 16.99 -1.42 8.55
C PRO A 219 17.50 -0.98 9.92
N THR A 220 17.02 0.17 10.36
CA THR A 220 17.00 0.49 11.78
C THR A 220 15.80 -0.19 12.44
N ALA A 221 15.77 -0.26 13.78
CA ALA A 221 14.60 -0.78 14.50
C ALA A 221 13.29 -0.02 14.20
N ALA A 222 13.35 1.17 13.58
CA ALA A 222 12.19 1.94 13.17
C ALA A 222 11.59 1.48 11.82
N ASN A 223 12.36 0.73 11.02
CA ASN A 223 12.01 0.33 9.64
C ASN A 223 11.95 -1.21 9.50
N ASP A 224 11.72 -1.90 10.60
CA ASP A 224 11.62 -3.36 10.65
C ASP A 224 10.18 -3.84 10.40
N ILE A 225 10.02 -5.15 10.21
CA ILE A 225 8.69 -5.76 10.09
C ILE A 225 7.92 -5.57 11.39
N VAL A 226 6.77 -4.88 11.31
CA VAL A 226 5.87 -4.73 12.44
C VAL A 226 5.18 -6.06 12.69
N ASN A 227 5.34 -6.60 13.90
CA ASN A 227 4.56 -7.73 14.36
C ASN A 227 3.09 -7.30 14.52
N LYS A 228 2.21 -7.79 13.65
CA LYS A 228 0.77 -7.48 13.69
C LYS A 228 -0.06 -8.48 14.49
N SER A 229 0.56 -9.45 15.16
CA SER A 229 -0.13 -10.46 15.97
C SER A 229 -1.12 -9.81 16.93
N LEU A 230 -2.36 -10.32 16.92
CA LEU A 230 -3.45 -9.88 17.81
C LEU A 230 -3.92 -8.42 17.60
N ILE A 231 -3.36 -7.68 16.63
CA ILE A 231 -3.95 -6.42 16.21
C ILE A 231 -5.24 -6.75 15.46
N ALA A 232 -6.35 -6.14 15.89
CA ALA A 232 -7.63 -6.24 15.20
C ALA A 232 -7.91 -4.96 14.41
N ILE A 233 -8.39 -5.13 13.18
CA ILE A 233 -8.74 -4.05 12.25
C ILE A 233 -10.21 -4.25 11.87
N ASP A 234 -10.96 -3.15 11.87
CA ASP A 234 -12.35 -3.10 11.41
C ASP A 234 -12.35 -2.43 10.03
N GLY A 235 -12.65 -3.21 9.00
CA GLY A 235 -12.57 -2.80 7.60
C GLY A 235 -13.82 -2.06 7.13
N PRO A 236 -13.96 -1.84 5.81
CA PRO A 236 -15.12 -1.17 5.23
C PRO A 236 -16.30 -2.13 5.01
N ASP A 237 -16.37 -3.24 5.75
CA ASP A 237 -17.48 -4.17 5.64
C ASP A 237 -18.75 -3.62 6.32
N ALA A 238 -19.82 -4.42 6.34
CA ALA A 238 -21.12 -3.93 6.77
C ALA A 238 -21.30 -3.90 8.29
N ASP A 239 -20.45 -4.62 9.03
CA ASP A 239 -20.53 -4.65 10.48
C ASP A 239 -19.49 -3.69 11.11
N GLY A 240 -19.20 -3.83 12.39
CA GLY A 240 -18.23 -2.97 13.09
C GLY A 240 -17.33 -3.80 14.00
N THR A 241 -17.12 -5.06 13.61
CA THR A 241 -16.47 -6.11 14.38
C THR A 241 -15.08 -6.35 13.81
N ALA A 242 -14.08 -5.77 14.46
CA ALA A 242 -12.70 -5.94 14.02
C ALA A 242 -12.22 -7.41 14.03
N SER A 243 -11.59 -7.84 12.94
CA SER A 243 -10.91 -9.14 12.83
C SER A 243 -9.44 -9.08 13.27
N PRO A 244 -8.98 -9.98 14.17
CA PRO A 244 -7.58 -10.04 14.58
C PRO A 244 -6.69 -10.71 13.52
N TYR A 245 -5.49 -10.18 13.34
CA TYR A 245 -4.40 -10.88 12.65
C TYR A 245 -3.92 -12.08 13.47
N LEU A 246 -3.57 -13.15 12.77
CA LEU A 246 -2.95 -14.35 13.33
C LEU A 246 -1.54 -14.04 13.84
N SER A 247 -1.01 -14.95 14.66
CA SER A 247 0.31 -14.79 15.24
C SER A 247 1.41 -14.97 14.18
N GLU A 248 2.41 -14.10 14.23
CA GLU A 248 3.58 -14.09 13.36
C GLU A 248 4.85 -14.27 14.17
N ALA A 249 5.85 -14.95 13.60
CA ALA A 249 7.13 -15.12 14.25
C ALA A 249 7.96 -13.83 14.26
N THR A 250 7.88 -13.01 13.19
CA THR A 250 8.72 -11.81 12.99
C THR A 250 10.20 -12.07 13.28
N SER A 251 10.71 -13.14 12.68
CA SER A 251 12.07 -13.65 12.90
C SER A 251 12.95 -13.57 11.65
N MET A 252 12.50 -12.88 10.61
CA MET A 252 13.26 -12.67 9.38
C MET A 252 14.65 -12.10 9.69
N PRO A 253 15.73 -12.75 9.22
CA PRO A 253 17.07 -12.21 9.38
C PRO A 253 17.25 -10.93 8.56
N LEU A 254 17.97 -9.96 9.13
CA LEU A 254 18.43 -8.79 8.38
C LEU A 254 19.41 -9.18 7.29
N GLN A 255 19.42 -8.43 6.18
CA GLN A 255 20.49 -8.55 5.19
C GLN A 255 21.84 -8.19 5.84
N THR A 256 22.90 -8.85 5.40
CA THR A 256 24.24 -8.63 5.95
C THR A 256 24.81 -7.24 5.62
N ALA A 257 24.30 -6.60 4.57
CA ALA A 257 24.63 -5.25 4.13
C ALA A 257 23.58 -4.75 3.12
N ALA A 258 23.55 -3.44 2.86
CA ALA A 258 22.77 -2.92 1.74
C ALA A 258 23.51 -3.15 0.41
N PRO A 259 22.81 -3.38 -0.71
CA PRO A 259 23.43 -3.56 -2.02
C PRO A 259 24.42 -2.45 -2.41
N GLY A 260 24.08 -1.21 -2.07
CA GLY A 260 24.85 -0.04 -2.46
C GLY A 260 24.56 0.38 -3.91
N ASN A 261 25.17 1.50 -4.32
CA ASN A 261 24.81 2.17 -5.56
C ASN A 261 25.14 1.33 -6.80
N GLY A 262 24.16 1.12 -7.69
CA GLY A 262 24.32 0.37 -8.94
C GLY A 262 24.40 -1.15 -8.74
N LEU A 263 24.02 -1.64 -7.56
CA LEU A 263 23.86 -3.05 -7.23
C LEU A 263 22.45 -3.27 -6.69
N SER A 264 22.02 -4.53 -6.67
CA SER A 264 20.72 -4.97 -6.17
C SER A 264 20.87 -6.21 -5.31
N THR A 265 19.85 -6.46 -4.50
CA THR A 265 19.66 -7.77 -3.87
C THR A 265 18.69 -8.60 -4.70
N LYS A 266 18.96 -9.90 -4.80
CA LYS A 266 18.24 -10.84 -5.65
C LYS A 266 17.86 -12.09 -4.87
N ARG A 267 16.64 -12.56 -5.10
CA ARG A 267 16.20 -13.88 -4.64
C ARG A 267 16.96 -14.96 -5.41
N LEU A 268 17.34 -16.03 -4.72
CA LEU A 268 18.11 -17.17 -5.23
C LEU A 268 17.26 -18.45 -5.24
N LEU A 269 16.38 -18.61 -4.26
CA LEU A 269 15.56 -19.81 -4.03
C LEU A 269 14.13 -19.42 -3.67
N PRO A 270 13.14 -20.29 -3.93
CA PRO A 270 11.76 -20.05 -3.53
C PRO A 270 11.59 -20.11 -2.00
N GLU A 271 10.58 -19.43 -1.45
CA GLU A 271 10.28 -19.48 0.00
C GLU A 271 9.84 -20.85 0.48
N THR A 272 9.30 -21.68 -0.40
CA THR A 272 8.83 -23.01 -0.02
C THR A 272 9.96 -23.81 0.62
N GLY A 273 9.76 -24.18 1.90
CA GLY A 273 10.75 -24.88 2.71
C GLY A 273 11.75 -23.98 3.47
N HIS A 274 11.63 -22.65 3.35
CA HIS A 274 12.47 -21.65 4.02
C HIS A 274 11.70 -20.73 4.99
N GLU A 275 10.41 -20.98 5.17
CA GLU A 275 9.53 -20.33 6.16
C GLU A 275 8.50 -21.32 6.72
N PRO A 276 7.86 -21.03 7.86
CA PRO A 276 6.71 -21.78 8.35
C PRO A 276 5.54 -21.69 7.35
N GLN A 277 4.98 -22.84 6.98
CA GLN A 277 3.86 -22.93 6.03
C GLN A 277 2.61 -23.56 6.65
N GLY A 278 1.43 -23.28 6.08
CA GLY A 278 0.24 -24.11 6.27
C GLY A 278 -0.75 -23.67 7.36
N GLY A 279 -1.23 -22.44 7.28
CA GLY A 279 -2.45 -22.00 8.00
C GLY A 279 -2.24 -21.34 9.36
N GLY A 280 -0.99 -21.08 9.75
CA GLY A 280 -0.65 -20.54 11.07
C GLY A 280 -0.53 -19.02 11.13
N SER A 281 -0.39 -18.36 9.98
CA SER A 281 -0.07 -16.94 9.86
C SER A 281 -0.92 -16.23 8.80
N ASN A 282 -0.61 -14.97 8.51
CA ASN A 282 -1.39 -14.04 7.69
C ASN A 282 -1.02 -14.07 6.19
N GLY A 283 -0.08 -14.92 5.79
CA GLY A 283 0.37 -15.06 4.41
C GLY A 283 -0.54 -15.91 3.52
N VAL A 284 -0.18 -16.01 2.24
CA VAL A 284 -0.87 -16.85 1.26
C VAL A 284 -0.83 -18.32 1.71
N GLY A 285 -1.97 -19.01 1.72
CA GLY A 285 -2.04 -20.37 2.27
C GLY A 285 -1.79 -20.48 3.79
N GLY A 286 -1.66 -19.34 4.47
CA GLY A 286 -1.32 -19.19 5.88
C GLY A 286 0.17 -19.39 6.19
N ASP A 287 1.02 -19.13 5.20
CA ASP A 287 2.47 -19.07 5.34
C ASP A 287 2.88 -17.83 6.17
N ASP A 288 4.04 -17.89 6.84
CA ASP A 288 4.57 -16.80 7.68
C ASP A 288 5.71 -16.07 6.98
N GLU A 289 5.34 -15.13 6.10
CA GLU A 289 6.26 -14.28 5.31
C GLU A 289 7.26 -13.51 6.20
N THR A 290 6.94 -13.31 7.49
CA THR A 290 7.81 -12.60 8.44
C THR A 290 8.94 -13.46 9.01
N ALA A 291 9.02 -14.72 8.58
CA ALA A 291 9.93 -15.73 9.12
C ALA A 291 10.80 -16.40 8.05
N GLU A 292 10.81 -15.85 6.83
CA GLU A 292 11.66 -16.33 5.75
C GLU A 292 13.13 -16.38 6.17
N THR A 293 13.82 -17.48 5.85
CA THR A 293 15.27 -17.63 6.02
C THR A 293 16.02 -16.92 4.88
N THR A 294 15.97 -15.57 4.88
CA THR A 294 16.53 -14.70 3.83
C THR A 294 18.02 -14.91 3.58
N THR A 295 18.78 -15.38 4.58
CA THR A 295 20.20 -15.75 4.42
C THR A 295 20.45 -16.90 3.45
N THR A 296 19.40 -17.64 3.07
CA THR A 296 19.44 -18.75 2.11
C THR A 296 18.72 -18.40 0.81
N THR A 297 17.58 -17.73 0.91
CA THR A 297 16.72 -17.42 -0.22
C THR A 297 17.10 -16.14 -0.95
N TRP A 298 17.89 -15.25 -0.35
CA TRP A 298 18.40 -14.03 -0.96
C TRP A 298 19.93 -14.00 -1.00
N ASP A 299 20.48 -13.24 -1.92
CA ASP A 299 21.91 -13.09 -2.06
C ASP A 299 22.55 -12.27 -0.93
N ALA A 300 23.79 -12.64 -0.59
CA ALA A 300 24.67 -11.86 0.29
C ALA A 300 25.85 -11.23 -0.49
N THR A 301 25.92 -11.48 -1.79
CA THR A 301 26.93 -10.91 -2.70
C THR A 301 26.22 -10.22 -3.84
N PHE A 302 26.06 -8.91 -3.69
CA PHE A 302 25.26 -8.09 -4.58
C PHE A 302 25.92 -7.91 -5.94
N THR A 303 25.09 -7.90 -6.97
CA THR A 303 25.50 -7.76 -8.37
C THR A 303 24.71 -6.64 -9.04
N ALA A 304 25.17 -6.20 -10.21
CA ALA A 304 24.46 -5.19 -10.98
C ALA A 304 22.99 -5.60 -11.22
N PRO A 305 22.04 -4.65 -11.24
CA PRO A 305 20.64 -5.00 -11.45
C PRO A 305 20.36 -5.69 -12.78
N THR A 306 19.42 -6.62 -12.77
CA THR A 306 18.98 -7.41 -13.93
C THR A 306 17.46 -7.37 -14.13
N PRO A 307 16.86 -6.17 -14.26
CA PRO A 307 15.41 -6.04 -14.39
C PRO A 307 14.85 -6.85 -15.56
N GLY A 308 13.80 -7.62 -15.28
CA GLY A 308 13.14 -8.56 -16.18
C GLY A 308 13.80 -9.95 -16.21
N VAL A 309 14.77 -10.26 -15.33
CA VAL A 309 15.49 -11.54 -15.32
C VAL A 309 15.28 -12.26 -14.00
N VAL A 310 14.48 -13.32 -14.05
CA VAL A 310 14.22 -14.16 -12.89
C VAL A 310 15.18 -15.37 -12.87
N PRO A 311 15.80 -15.72 -11.72
CA PRO A 311 16.54 -16.96 -11.58
C PRO A 311 15.69 -18.18 -11.95
N ALA A 312 16.28 -19.10 -12.73
CA ALA A 312 15.59 -20.31 -13.17
C ALA A 312 15.07 -21.18 -12.00
N ALA A 313 15.74 -21.13 -10.84
CA ALA A 313 15.32 -21.84 -9.64
C ALA A 313 13.95 -21.39 -9.10
N LEU A 314 13.50 -20.18 -9.45
CA LEU A 314 12.19 -19.64 -9.08
C LEU A 314 11.10 -19.98 -10.11
N MET A 315 11.48 -20.61 -11.23
CA MET A 315 10.58 -20.92 -12.35
C MET A 315 10.56 -22.43 -12.67
N PRO A 316 10.00 -23.27 -11.76
CA PRO A 316 9.93 -24.72 -11.94
C PRO A 316 9.09 -25.24 -13.11
#